data_AF-A0A8S9DPQ4-F1
#
_entry.id   AF-A0A8S9DPQ4-F1
#
_cell.length_a   1.000
_cell.length_b   1.000
_cell.length_c   1.000
_cell.angle_alpha   90.00
_cell.angle_beta   90.00
_cell.angle_gamma   90.00
#
_symmetry.space_group_name_H-M   'P 1'
#
loop_
_entity.id
_entity.type
_entity.pdbx_description
1 polymer ?
#
loop_
_entity_poly.entity_id
_entity_poly.type
_entity_poly.pdbx_seq_one_letter_code
_entity_poly.pdbx_strand_id
1 'polypeptide(L)'
;MPGFTPARRWQQAYYPFKNRTAAEKAAEALERTVKGALFGCRMCGNCLLQETAFICPMECPKGLRNGPCGGSSPEHCYVDETRPCIWYKIYERAEKMGRLDKLMEVMPPLDWDKVGTSPQIDG
;
A
#
# COMPACT_ATOMS: atom_id res chain seq x y z
N MET A 1 -1.08 14.23 10.84
CA MET A 1 -1.36 13.24 9.77
C MET A 1 -0.12 13.17 8.90
N PRO A 2 0.32 12.00 8.40
CA PRO A 2 1.51 11.97 7.55
C PRO A 2 1.23 12.81 6.29
N GLY A 3 2.23 13.53 5.77
CA GLY A 3 2.02 14.54 4.73
C GLY A 3 1.46 14.01 3.40
N PHE A 4 1.65 12.73 3.08
CA PHE A 4 1.25 12.13 1.80
C PHE A 4 0.32 10.90 1.90
N THR A 5 0.24 10.21 3.04
CA THR A 5 -0.72 9.10 3.23
C THR A 5 -2.03 9.59 3.87
N PRO A 6 -3.19 9.20 3.32
CA PRO A 6 -4.49 9.61 3.83
C PRO A 6 -4.87 8.96 5.16
N ALA A 7 -4.20 7.88 5.60
CA ALA A 7 -4.53 7.21 6.84
C ALA A 7 -3.29 6.95 7.72
N ARG A 8 -3.53 6.71 9.01
CA ARG A 8 -2.48 6.25 9.92
C ARG A 8 -2.20 4.77 9.67
N ARG A 9 -0.94 4.38 9.79
CA ARG A 9 -0.47 2.99 9.68
C ARG A 9 -0.86 2.18 10.92
N TRP A 10 -2.13 1.81 11.05
CA TRP A 10 -2.63 1.02 12.18
C TRP A 10 -2.29 -0.47 12.07
N GLN A 11 -2.42 -1.03 10.86
CA GLN A 11 -2.07 -2.42 10.64
C GLN A 11 -0.52 -2.58 10.70
N GLN A 12 -0.01 -3.78 11.01
CA GLN A 12 1.44 -4.04 11.09
C GLN A 12 2.03 -4.37 9.72
N ALA A 13 3.16 -3.77 9.32
CA ALA A 13 3.75 -4.17 8.04
C ALA A 13 4.20 -5.63 8.07
N TYR A 14 4.24 -6.23 6.88
CA TYR A 14 4.76 -7.56 6.73
C TYR A 14 6.27 -7.60 6.95
N TYR A 15 6.74 -8.78 7.37
CA TYR A 15 8.15 -9.11 7.55
C TYR A 15 8.50 -10.34 6.69
N PRO A 16 9.77 -10.48 6.25
CA PRO A 16 10.18 -11.60 5.43
C PRO A 16 9.92 -12.95 6.10
N PHE A 17 9.42 -13.93 5.34
CA PHE A 17 9.31 -15.32 5.80
C PHE A 17 10.64 -16.10 5.68
N LYS A 18 11.58 -15.58 4.89
CA LYS A 18 12.90 -16.18 4.65
C LYS A 18 13.98 -15.45 5.47
N ASN A 19 15.04 -16.16 5.82
CA ASN A 19 16.19 -15.55 6.48
C ASN A 19 16.89 -14.57 5.53
N ARG A 20 17.21 -13.39 6.06
CA ARG A 20 17.86 -12.31 5.33
C ARG A 20 19.23 -12.00 5.92
N THR A 21 20.17 -11.63 5.06
CA THR A 21 21.48 -11.13 5.44
C THR A 21 21.36 -9.82 6.23
N ALA A 22 22.43 -9.43 6.93
CA ALA A 22 22.42 -8.19 7.71
C ALA A 22 22.21 -6.95 6.82
N ALA A 23 22.78 -6.94 5.61
CA ALA A 23 22.64 -5.84 4.66
C ALA A 23 21.20 -5.72 4.14
N GLU A 24 20.57 -6.83 3.75
CA GLU A 24 19.17 -6.85 3.33
C GLU A 24 18.24 -6.37 4.45
N LYS A 25 18.43 -6.86 5.68
CA LYS A 25 17.66 -6.42 6.85
C LYS A 25 17.74 -4.91 7.08
N ALA A 26 18.94 -4.33 6.93
CA ALA A 26 19.14 -2.89 7.07
C ALA A 26 18.42 -2.11 5.96
N ALA A 27 18.53 -2.56 4.70
CA ALA A 27 17.84 -1.94 3.57
C ALA A 27 16.32 -2.02 3.70
N GLU A 28 15.78 -3.20 4.04
CA GLU A 28 14.35 -3.42 4.27
C GLU A 28 13.82 -2.60 5.45
N ALA A 29 14.60 -2.44 6.52
CA ALA A 29 14.24 -1.61 7.67
C ALA A 29 14.19 -0.13 7.30
N LEU A 30 15.17 0.36 6.52
CA LEU A 30 15.17 1.72 5.99
C LEU A 30 13.95 1.95 5.11
N GLU A 31 13.69 1.05 4.16
CA GLU A 31 12.54 1.14 3.26
C GLU A 31 11.20 1.12 4.03
N ARG A 32 11.05 0.19 4.96
CA ARG A 32 9.86 0.06 5.82
C ARG A 32 9.59 1.32 6.62
N THR A 33 10.63 2.05 7.00
CA THR A 33 10.54 3.32 7.74
C THR A 33 10.17 4.46 6.80
N VAL A 34 10.94 4.65 5.73
CA VAL A 34 10.75 5.77 4.78
C VAL A 34 9.43 5.64 4.02
N LYS A 35 9.21 4.53 3.30
CA LYS A 35 7.96 4.32 2.54
C LYS A 35 6.76 4.16 3.47
N GLY A 36 6.99 3.66 4.68
CA GLY A 36 5.96 3.57 5.71
C GLY A 36 5.51 4.92 6.25
N ALA A 37 6.43 5.87 6.42
CA ALA A 37 6.10 7.21 6.88
C ALA A 37 5.48 8.08 5.77
N LEU A 38 5.99 7.97 4.54
CA LEU A 38 5.53 8.78 3.41
C LEU A 38 4.22 8.25 2.80
N PHE A 39 4.16 6.97 2.49
CA PHE A 39 3.09 6.37 1.67
C PHE A 39 2.26 5.32 2.40
N GLY A 40 2.52 5.13 3.71
CA GLY A 40 1.97 4.06 4.53
C GLY A 40 2.18 2.65 3.96
N CYS A 41 3.33 2.46 3.30
CA CYS A 41 3.73 1.17 2.76
C CYS A 41 3.66 0.05 3.81
N ARG A 42 3.16 -1.10 3.36
CA ARG A 42 2.93 -2.29 4.20
C ARG A 42 4.00 -3.37 4.02
N MET A 43 5.01 -3.11 3.18
CA MET A 43 6.05 -4.09 2.81
C MET A 43 5.47 -5.36 2.18
N CYS A 44 4.53 -5.24 1.25
CA CYS A 44 3.99 -6.40 0.55
C CYS A 44 4.96 -7.03 -0.47
N GLY A 45 6.18 -6.50 -0.65
CA GLY A 45 7.17 -7.03 -1.61
C GLY A 45 6.84 -6.77 -3.08
N ASN A 46 5.72 -6.09 -3.35
CA ASN A 46 5.15 -5.94 -4.68
C ASN A 46 4.63 -4.50 -4.82
N CYS A 47 5.54 -3.55 -5.07
CA CYS A 47 5.22 -2.12 -5.00
C CYS A 47 4.16 -1.74 -6.06
N LEU A 48 3.09 -1.06 -5.63
CA LEU A 48 2.03 -0.54 -6.52
C LEU A 48 1.82 0.97 -6.40
N LEU A 49 2.79 1.69 -5.84
CA LEU A 49 2.62 3.11 -5.56
C LEU A 49 2.45 3.96 -6.83
N GLN A 50 3.05 3.56 -7.96
CA GLN A 50 2.94 4.35 -9.18
C GLN A 50 1.55 4.24 -9.81
N GLU A 51 0.88 3.12 -9.59
CA GLU A 51 -0.42 2.75 -10.14
C GLU A 51 -1.55 3.32 -9.27
N THR A 52 -1.38 3.30 -7.94
CA THR A 52 -2.40 3.74 -6.98
C THR A 52 -2.20 5.16 -6.47
N ALA A 53 -1.72 6.06 -7.35
CA ALA A 53 -1.53 7.48 -7.05
C ALA A 53 -0.71 7.75 -5.76
N PHE A 54 0.34 6.96 -5.53
CA PHE A 54 1.22 7.04 -4.37
C PHE A 54 0.52 6.85 -3.01
N ILE A 55 -0.56 6.07 -2.98
CA ILE A 55 -1.19 5.59 -1.73
C ILE A 55 -1.06 4.07 -1.72
N CYS A 56 -0.52 3.48 -0.66
CA CYS A 56 -0.39 2.02 -0.60
C CYS A 56 -1.78 1.34 -0.49
N PRO A 57 -2.22 0.52 -1.47
CA PRO A 57 -3.55 -0.10 -1.44
C PRO A 57 -3.68 -1.12 -0.31
N MET A 58 -2.56 -1.66 0.14
CA MET A 58 -2.47 -2.59 1.27
C MET A 58 -2.78 -1.92 2.61
N GLU A 59 -2.92 -0.59 2.68
CA GLU A 59 -3.49 0.07 3.87
C GLU A 59 -4.98 -0.24 4.06
N CYS A 60 -5.68 -0.67 3.00
CA CYS A 60 -7.07 -1.10 3.10
C CYS A 60 -7.17 -2.23 4.15
N PRO A 61 -8.13 -2.19 5.09
CA PRO A 61 -8.32 -3.23 6.09
C PRO A 61 -8.39 -4.66 5.53
N LYS A 62 -8.83 -4.78 4.27
CA LYS A 62 -8.99 -6.03 3.53
C LYS A 62 -7.75 -6.49 2.77
N GLY A 63 -6.69 -5.68 2.72
CA GLY A 63 -5.50 -5.97 1.90
C GLY A 63 -5.80 -6.03 0.39
N LEU A 64 -6.83 -5.31 -0.09
CA LEU A 64 -7.24 -5.35 -1.49
C LEU A 64 -6.26 -4.58 -2.39
N ARG A 65 -5.59 -5.31 -3.29
CA ARG A 65 -4.71 -4.75 -4.33
C ARG A 65 -5.44 -4.24 -5.56
N ASN A 66 -6.61 -4.81 -5.83
CA ASN A 66 -7.56 -4.36 -6.84
C ASN A 66 -8.86 -4.00 -6.11
N GLY A 67 -9.29 -2.76 -6.26
CA GLY A 67 -10.55 -2.26 -5.72
C GLY A 67 -11.30 -1.45 -6.79
N PRO A 68 -12.34 -0.71 -6.41
CA PRO A 68 -12.91 -0.60 -5.06
C PRO A 68 -13.61 -1.90 -4.61
N CYS A 69 -13.80 -2.06 -3.30
CA CYS A 69 -14.73 -3.05 -2.78
C CYS A 69 -16.18 -2.53 -2.82
N GLY A 70 -17.18 -3.41 -2.69
CA GLY A 70 -18.60 -3.02 -2.69
C GLY A 70 -19.03 -2.04 -1.59
N GLY A 71 -18.24 -1.88 -0.51
CA GLY A 71 -18.47 -0.90 0.55
C GLY A 71 -17.58 0.34 0.48
N SER A 72 -17.05 0.70 -0.70
CA SER A 72 -16.27 1.93 -0.86
C SER A 72 -17.16 3.17 -0.78
N SER A 73 -16.79 4.14 0.07
CA SER A 73 -17.56 5.36 0.32
C SER A 73 -16.65 6.60 0.39
N PRO A 74 -17.14 7.80 0.04
CA PRO A 74 -16.46 9.07 0.28
C PRO A 74 -16.19 9.39 1.75
N GLU A 75 -17.04 8.90 2.66
CA GLU A 75 -17.05 9.23 4.09
C GLU A 75 -15.91 8.50 4.83
N HIS A 76 -16.12 7.22 5.14
CA HIS A 76 -15.19 6.37 5.89
C HIS A 76 -15.13 4.95 5.31
N CYS A 77 -14.18 4.15 5.77
CA CYS A 77 -14.15 2.73 5.45
C CYS A 77 -15.31 2.01 6.13
N TYR A 78 -15.99 1.10 5.42
CA TYR A 78 -17.09 0.35 6.02
C TYR A 78 -16.64 -0.67 7.08
N VAL A 79 -15.37 -1.11 7.02
CA VAL A 79 -14.80 -2.07 7.99
C VAL A 79 -14.37 -1.37 9.27
N ASP A 80 -13.92 -0.12 9.14
CA ASP A 80 -13.39 0.69 10.24
C ASP A 80 -13.77 2.14 9.96
N GLU A 81 -14.82 2.60 10.63
CA GLU A 81 -15.40 3.93 10.42
C GLU A 81 -14.50 5.05 10.97
N THR A 82 -13.47 4.72 11.76
CA THR A 82 -12.54 5.71 12.32
C THR A 82 -11.52 6.22 11.31
N ARG A 83 -11.54 5.70 10.07
CA ARG A 83 -10.56 6.01 9.03
C ARG A 83 -11.19 6.21 7.65
N PRO A 84 -10.54 6.98 6.76
CA PRO A 84 -11.03 7.14 5.39
C PRO A 84 -10.94 5.83 4.60
N CYS A 85 -11.82 5.68 3.61
CA CYS A 85 -11.73 4.60 2.64
C CYS A 85 -10.48 4.78 1.75
N ILE A 86 -9.52 3.86 1.84
CA ILE A 86 -8.26 3.93 1.08
C ILE A 86 -8.51 3.92 -0.43
N TRP A 87 -9.40 3.06 -0.93
CA TRP A 87 -9.71 2.99 -2.36
C TRP A 87 -10.43 4.24 -2.87
N TYR A 88 -11.29 4.84 -2.07
CA TYR A 88 -11.87 6.14 -2.41
C TYR A 88 -10.78 7.23 -2.48
N LYS A 89 -9.82 7.23 -1.55
CA LYS A 89 -8.70 8.19 -1.56
C LYS A 89 -7.72 7.96 -2.72
N ILE A 90 -7.51 6.71 -3.14
CA ILE A 90 -6.78 6.38 -4.37
C ILE A 90 -7.50 6.96 -5.58
N TYR A 91 -8.80 6.71 -5.72
CA TYR A 91 -9.63 7.26 -6.81
C TYR A 91 -9.57 8.79 -6.85
N GLU A 92 -9.88 9.46 -5.73
CA GLU A 92 -9.91 10.92 -5.62
C GLU A 92 -8.57 11.55 -6.05
N ARG A 93 -7.45 10.91 -5.68
CA ARG A 93 -6.13 11.40 -6.05
C ARG A 93 -5.77 11.08 -7.50
N ALA A 94 -6.10 9.90 -8.00
CA ALA A 94 -5.87 9.52 -9.39
C ALA A 94 -6.66 10.41 -10.36
N GLU A 95 -7.90 10.75 -10.01
CA GLU A 95 -8.74 11.71 -10.75
C GLU A 95 -8.08 13.09 -10.81
N LYS A 96 -7.64 13.63 -9.67
CA LYS A 96 -6.91 14.91 -9.61
C LYS A 96 -5.60 14.91 -10.41
N MET A 97 -4.97 13.75 -10.55
CA MET A 97 -3.74 13.57 -11.34
C MET A 97 -3.98 13.27 -12.82
N GLY A 98 -5.24 13.05 -13.25
CA GLY A 98 -5.57 12.63 -14.61
C GLY A 98 -5.05 11.23 -14.97
N ARG A 99 -5.01 10.30 -14.01
CA ARG A 99 -4.43 8.95 -14.16
C ARG A 99 -5.44 7.82 -13.83
N LEU A 100 -6.72 8.03 -14.13
CA LEU A 100 -7.77 7.03 -13.87
C LEU A 100 -7.60 5.77 -14.72
N ASP A 101 -6.97 5.88 -15.89
CA ASP A 101 -6.59 4.76 -16.75
C ASP A 101 -5.78 3.71 -16.00
N LYS A 102 -4.89 4.14 -15.09
CA LYS A 102 -4.05 3.23 -14.28
C LYS A 102 -4.87 2.36 -13.32
N LEU A 103 -6.04 2.81 -12.90
CA LEU A 103 -6.91 2.05 -11.99
C LEU A 103 -7.75 0.99 -12.72
N MET A 104 -7.79 1.04 -14.06
CA MET A 104 -8.48 0.03 -14.88
C MET A 104 -7.60 -1.19 -15.14
N GLU A 105 -6.30 -1.09 -14.91
CA GLU A 105 -5.36 -2.21 -15.02
C GLU A 105 -5.57 -3.19 -13.85
N VAL A 106 -5.72 -4.47 -14.16
CA VAL A 106 -5.83 -5.52 -13.13
C VAL A 106 -4.43 -5.86 -12.64
N MET A 107 -4.15 -5.52 -11.39
CA MET A 107 -2.86 -5.81 -10.78
C MET A 107 -2.72 -7.31 -10.48
N PRO A 108 -1.52 -7.88 -10.62
CA PRO A 108 -1.30 -9.28 -10.32
C PRO A 108 -1.59 -9.61 -8.85
N PRO A 109 -1.90 -10.88 -8.54
CA PRO A 109 -2.05 -11.34 -7.17
C PRO A 109 -0.78 -11.07 -6.36
N LEU A 110 -0.92 -11.07 -5.03
CA LEU A 110 0.22 -10.93 -4.14
C LEU A 110 1.13 -12.15 -4.21
N ASP A 111 2.38 -11.93 -4.62
CA ASP A 111 3.44 -12.92 -4.45
C ASP A 111 3.89 -12.92 -2.98
N TRP A 112 3.47 -13.97 -2.26
CA TRP A 112 3.77 -14.15 -0.84
C TRP A 112 5.24 -14.45 -0.56
N ASP A 113 5.99 -14.93 -1.55
CA ASP A 113 7.42 -15.22 -1.39
C ASP A 113 8.26 -13.94 -1.25
N LYS A 114 7.76 -12.82 -1.77
CA LYS A 114 8.39 -11.48 -1.70
C LYS A 114 7.91 -10.66 -0.51
N VAL A 115 6.91 -11.13 0.23
CA VAL A 115 6.31 -10.35 1.32
C VAL A 115 7.37 -10.03 2.39
N GLY A 116 7.38 -8.77 2.83
CA GLY A 116 8.34 -8.24 3.80
C GLY A 116 9.69 -7.83 3.21
N THR A 117 9.98 -8.17 1.95
CA THR A 117 11.27 -7.86 1.30
C THR A 117 11.21 -6.54 0.52
N SER A 118 12.37 -6.11 0.00
CA SER A 118 12.46 -4.89 -0.81
C SER A 118 12.19 -5.21 -2.29
N PRO A 119 11.18 -4.59 -2.92
CA PRO A 119 10.95 -4.70 -4.36
C PRO A 119 12.13 -4.20 -5.22
N GLN A 120 13.09 -3.47 -4.65
CA GLN A 120 14.27 -3.01 -5.41
C GLN A 120 15.39 -4.05 -5.42
N ILE A 121 15.33 -5.04 -4.52
CA ILE A 121 16.32 -6.12 -4.40
C ILE A 121 15.75 -7.40 -5.02
N ASP A 122 14.48 -7.70 -4.73
CA ASP A 122 13.82 -8.95 -5.13
C ASP A 122 12.73 -8.73 -6.21
N GLY A 123 12.72 -7.56 -6.85
CA GLY A 123 11.74 -7.08 -7.84
C GLY A 123 11.76 -7.85 -9.15
#